data_AF-A0AB32X2E3-F1
#
_entry.id   AF-A0AB32X2E3-F1
#
_cell.length_a   1.000
_cell.length_b   1.000
_cell.length_c   1.000
_cell.angle_alpha   90.00
_cell.angle_beta   90.00
_cell.angle_gamma   90.00
#
_symmetry.space_group_name_H-M   'P 1'
#
loop_
_entity.id
_entity.type
_entity.pdbx_description
1 polymer ?
#
loop_
_entity_poly.entity_id
_entity_poly.type
_entity_poly.pdbx_seq_one_letter_code
_entity_poly.pdbx_strand_id
1 'polypeptide(L)'
;MDPEYALYGMLSEKCDVYSFGVVLFEVLCARKVFDLSLDEYELDLADWVRQCISQGTIYNVIDPYLKGRIAPECFKTFVDVAYCCISAKGDKRPEMGEVELMLEFALEMQEKADSEMVDVDPHGQCMYGEVSFCIPVSDHGL
;
A
#
# COMPACT_ATOMS: atom_id res chain seq x y z
N MET A 1 8.50 13.76 2.30
CA MET A 1 7.88 15.08 2.03
C MET A 1 7.36 15.09 0.61
N ASP A 2 6.24 15.74 0.30
CA ASP A 2 5.72 15.83 -1.07
C ASP A 2 6.78 16.40 -2.04
N PRO A 3 7.10 15.70 -3.16
CA PRO A 3 8.17 16.11 -4.06
C PRO A 3 7.86 17.40 -4.82
N GLU A 4 6.59 17.67 -5.18
CA GLU A 4 6.23 18.90 -5.89
C GLU A 4 6.30 20.13 -4.98
N TYR A 5 5.86 20.00 -3.73
CA TYR A 5 6.04 21.01 -2.71
C TYR A 5 7.52 21.27 -2.43
N ALA A 6 8.33 20.23 -2.28
CA ALA A 6 9.77 20.38 -2.01
C ALA A 6 10.51 21.08 -3.17
N LEU A 7 10.12 20.79 -4.42
CA LEU A 7 10.80 21.33 -5.60
C LEU A 7 10.31 22.73 -5.99
N TYR A 8 9.01 22.99 -5.88
CA TYR A 8 8.38 24.20 -6.42
C TYR A 8 7.74 25.10 -5.36
N GLY A 9 7.63 24.66 -4.10
CA GLY A 9 6.93 25.37 -3.03
C GLY A 9 5.41 25.43 -3.24
N MET A 10 4.85 24.63 -4.16
CA MET A 10 3.44 24.64 -4.49
C MET A 10 2.66 23.85 -3.45
N LEU A 11 1.92 24.54 -2.59
CA LEU A 11 0.96 23.91 -1.68
C LEU A 11 -0.35 23.64 -2.41
N SER A 12 -0.79 22.40 -2.38
CA SER A 12 -2.08 21.98 -2.96
C SER A 12 -2.68 20.85 -2.13
N GLU A 13 -3.96 20.56 -2.33
CA GLU A 13 -4.63 19.40 -1.71
C GLU A 13 -3.93 18.08 -2.10
N LYS A 14 -3.26 18.03 -3.26
CA LYS A 14 -2.47 16.88 -3.69
C LYS A 14 -1.24 16.63 -2.81
N CYS A 15 -0.72 17.64 -2.11
CA CYS A 15 0.36 17.48 -1.14
C CYS A 15 -0.11 16.69 0.10
N ASP A 16 -1.37 16.92 0.50
CA ASP A 16 -2.00 16.20 1.60
C ASP A 16 -2.29 14.75 1.18
N VAL A 17 -2.77 14.54 -0.06
CA VAL A 17 -2.96 13.18 -0.62
C VAL A 17 -1.64 12.40 -0.62
N TYR A 18 -0.53 13.03 -1.03
CA TYR A 18 0.79 12.38 -0.98
C TYR A 18 1.16 11.99 0.44
N SER A 19 1.05 12.93 1.38
CA SER A 19 1.42 12.70 2.78
C SER A 19 0.55 11.60 3.41
N PHE A 20 -0.73 11.56 3.06
CA PHE A 20 -1.64 10.50 3.47
C PHE A 20 -1.23 9.14 2.89
N GLY A 21 -0.86 9.07 1.61
CA GLY A 21 -0.33 7.86 0.98
C GLY A 21 0.90 7.31 1.70
N VAL A 22 1.80 8.19 2.15
CA VAL A 22 2.96 7.79 2.98
C VAL A 22 2.48 7.19 4.31
N VAL A 23 1.51 7.81 4.99
CA VAL A 23 0.94 7.29 6.24
C VAL A 23 0.29 5.92 6.04
N LEU A 24 -0.41 5.69 4.91
CA LEU A 24 -0.96 4.36 4.59
C LEU A 24 0.13 3.29 4.54
N PHE A 25 1.29 3.60 3.96
CA PHE A 25 2.43 2.69 3.96
C PHE A 25 3.12 2.56 5.32
N GLU A 26 3.15 3.61 6.13
CA GLU A 26 3.62 3.51 7.53
C GLU A 26 2.77 2.53 8.32
N VAL A 27 1.44 2.59 8.16
CA VAL A 27 0.49 1.66 8.79
C VAL A 27 0.72 0.23 8.30
N LEU A 28 0.90 0.04 6.99
CA LEU A 28 1.09 -1.29 6.41
C LEU A 28 2.42 -1.95 6.84
N CYS A 29 3.50 -1.16 6.91
CA CYS A 29 4.84 -1.68 7.15
C CYS A 29 5.26 -1.60 8.63
N ALA A 30 4.48 -0.92 9.48
CA ALA A 30 4.82 -0.56 10.86
C ALA A 30 6.22 0.09 10.99
N ARG A 31 6.56 0.91 10.00
CA ARG A 31 7.89 1.51 9.83
C ARG A 31 7.75 3.03 9.74
N LYS A 32 8.68 3.76 10.37
CA LYS A 32 8.73 5.23 10.32
C LYS A 32 9.03 5.70 8.89
N VAL A 33 8.47 6.84 8.47
CA VAL A 33 8.79 7.47 7.17
C VAL A 33 10.29 7.60 6.94
N PHE A 34 11.03 7.97 7.98
CA PHE A 34 12.46 8.17 7.91
C PHE A 34 13.16 7.49 9.08
N ASP A 35 14.10 6.60 8.77
CA ASP A 35 14.85 5.84 9.77
C ASP A 35 16.34 5.83 9.43
N LEU A 36 17.10 6.65 10.16
CA LEU A 36 18.54 6.83 10.00
C LEU A 36 19.38 5.59 10.36
N SER A 37 18.76 4.54 10.91
CA SER A 37 19.46 3.28 11.21
C SER A 37 19.55 2.32 10.03
N LEU A 38 18.90 2.65 8.91
CA LEU A 38 18.80 1.80 7.73
C LEU A 38 19.70 2.29 6.59
N ASP A 39 19.94 1.41 5.61
CA ASP A 39 20.78 1.73 4.44
C ASP A 39 20.18 2.89 3.62
N GLU A 40 21.03 3.63 2.90
CA GLU A 40 20.65 4.83 2.14
C GLU A 40 19.42 4.62 1.24
N TYR A 41 19.27 3.42 0.68
CA TYR A 41 18.18 3.04 -0.22
C TYR A 41 16.85 2.74 0.49
N GLU A 42 16.90 2.48 1.79
CA GLU A 42 15.74 2.23 2.61
C GLU A 42 15.32 3.49 3.37
N LEU A 43 16.23 4.43 3.64
CA LEU A 43 16.00 5.60 4.51
C LEU A 43 14.63 6.28 4.35
N ASP A 44 14.18 6.49 3.11
CA ASP A 44 12.85 7.04 2.80
C ASP A 44 11.85 5.92 2.50
N LEU A 45 10.79 5.85 3.29
CA LEU A 45 9.76 4.82 3.17
C LEU A 45 9.09 4.81 1.79
N ALA A 46 8.81 5.98 1.20
CA ALA A 46 8.09 6.05 -0.07
C ALA A 46 8.95 5.47 -1.21
N ASP A 47 10.25 5.80 -1.24
CA ASP A 47 11.17 5.24 -2.23
C ASP A 47 11.42 3.75 -2.04
N TRP A 48 11.53 3.29 -0.80
CA TRP A 48 11.68 1.86 -0.50
C TRP A 48 10.46 1.04 -0.92
N VAL A 49 9.25 1.53 -0.62
CA VAL A 49 8.00 0.85 -0.98
C VAL A 49 7.82 0.80 -2.50
N ARG A 50 8.15 1.89 -3.23
CA ARG A 50 8.13 1.89 -4.71
C ARG A 50 9.04 0.81 -5.28
N GLN A 51 10.24 0.65 -4.73
CA GLN A 51 11.16 -0.42 -5.13
C GLN A 51 10.55 -1.80 -4.85
N CYS A 52 10.00 -2.01 -3.65
CA CYS A 52 9.37 -3.28 -3.29
C CYS A 52 8.20 -3.63 -4.23
N ILE A 53 7.37 -2.65 -4.60
CA ILE A 53 6.27 -2.84 -5.56
C ILE A 53 6.83 -3.19 -6.94
N SER A 54 7.84 -2.46 -7.44
CA SER A 54 8.45 -2.72 -8.74
C SER A 54 9.10 -4.10 -8.86
N GLN A 55 9.59 -4.64 -7.73
CA GLN A 55 10.22 -5.96 -7.63
C GLN A 55 9.21 -7.07 -7.31
N GLY A 56 7.94 -6.73 -7.04
CA GLY A 56 6.93 -7.70 -6.61
C GLY A 56 7.14 -8.24 -5.18
N THR A 57 7.94 -7.55 -4.36
CA THR A 57 8.33 -7.97 -3.00
C THR A 57 7.56 -7.25 -1.89
N ILE A 58 6.54 -6.44 -2.23
CA ILE A 58 5.74 -5.67 -1.26
C ILE A 58 5.14 -6.51 -0.11
N TYR A 59 4.81 -7.78 -0.36
CA TYR A 59 4.30 -8.66 0.68
C TYR A 59 5.32 -8.94 1.79
N ASN A 60 6.61 -8.90 1.46
CA ASN A 60 7.69 -9.20 2.41
C ASN A 60 7.88 -8.08 3.44
N VAL A 61 7.44 -6.86 3.13
CA VAL A 61 7.63 -5.68 3.98
C VAL A 61 6.42 -5.32 4.83
N ILE A 62 5.32 -6.08 4.71
CA ILE A 62 4.15 -5.96 5.58
C ILE A 62 4.57 -6.20 7.04
N ASP A 63 3.99 -5.43 7.96
CA ASP A 63 4.11 -5.67 9.41
C ASP A 63 3.89 -7.17 9.70
N PRO A 64 4.85 -7.85 10.37
CA PRO A 64 4.70 -9.24 10.78
C PRO A 64 3.41 -9.54 11.53
N TYR A 65 2.84 -8.57 12.25
CA TYR A 65 1.56 -8.72 12.95
C TYR A 65 0.35 -8.78 12.00
N LEU A 66 0.46 -8.17 10.81
CA LEU A 66 -0.58 -8.15 9.78
C LEU A 66 -0.43 -9.27 8.74
N LYS A 67 0.77 -9.84 8.59
CA LYS A 67 1.02 -10.94 7.64
C LYS A 67 0.07 -12.11 7.88
N GLY A 68 -0.53 -12.61 6.79
CA GLY A 68 -1.52 -13.70 6.82
C GLY A 68 -2.89 -13.31 7.37
N ARG A 69 -3.13 -12.04 7.73
CA ARG A 69 -4.40 -11.54 8.30
C ARG A 69 -5.13 -10.55 7.40
N ILE A 70 -4.53 -10.16 6.29
CA ILE A 70 -5.15 -9.27 5.30
C ILE A 70 -5.65 -10.14 4.15
N ALA A 71 -6.92 -9.98 3.79
CA ALA A 71 -7.52 -10.61 2.63
C ALA A 71 -6.77 -10.16 1.35
N PRO A 72 -6.46 -11.06 0.41
CA PRO A 72 -5.67 -10.73 -0.78
C PRO A 72 -6.23 -9.57 -1.62
N GLU A 73 -7.56 -9.52 -1.77
CA GLU A 73 -8.25 -8.47 -2.53
C GLU A 73 -8.21 -7.11 -1.79
N CYS A 74 -8.41 -7.12 -0.47
CA CYS A 74 -8.24 -5.94 0.39
C CYS A 74 -6.81 -5.41 0.27
N PHE A 75 -5.82 -6.29 0.43
CA PHE A 75 -4.40 -5.95 0.34
C PHE A 75 -4.05 -5.29 -0.99
N LYS A 76 -4.49 -5.89 -2.10
CA LYS A 76 -4.27 -5.34 -3.44
C LYS A 76 -4.86 -3.93 -3.56
N THR A 77 -6.13 -3.78 -3.21
CA THR A 77 -6.85 -2.49 -3.32
C THR A 77 -6.19 -1.41 -2.48
N PHE A 78 -5.80 -1.75 -1.24
CA PHE A 78 -5.10 -0.86 -0.32
C PHE A 78 -3.74 -0.41 -0.88
N VAL A 79 -2.93 -1.35 -1.38
CA VAL A 79 -1.61 -1.03 -1.95
C VAL A 79 -1.75 -0.18 -3.21
N ASP A 80 -2.72 -0.50 -4.08
CA ASP A 80 -2.95 0.24 -5.33
C ASP A 80 -3.34 1.71 -5.06
N VAL A 81 -4.26 1.96 -4.12
CA VAL A 81 -4.65 3.34 -3.77
C VAL A 81 -3.50 4.09 -3.09
N ALA A 82 -2.80 3.46 -2.14
CA ALA A 82 -1.67 4.07 -1.46
C ALA A 82 -0.52 4.41 -2.44
N TYR A 83 -0.26 3.53 -3.41
CA TYR A 83 0.75 3.74 -4.44
C TYR A 83 0.41 4.92 -5.35
N CYS A 84 -0.86 5.05 -5.76
CA CYS A 84 -1.32 6.19 -6.54
C CYS A 84 -1.19 7.52 -5.76
N CYS A 85 -1.50 7.52 -4.46
CA CYS A 85 -1.36 8.69 -3.58
C CYS A 85 0.09 9.21 -3.54
N ILE A 86 1.07 8.31 -3.48
CA ILE A 86 2.49 8.69 -3.44
C ILE A 86 3.10 8.97 -4.82
N SER A 87 2.31 9.17 -5.87
CA SER A 87 2.85 9.56 -7.19
C SER A 87 3.71 10.82 -7.09
N ALA A 88 4.83 10.83 -7.82
CA ALA A 88 5.70 12.01 -7.90
C ALA A 88 5.01 13.21 -8.56
N LYS A 89 4.06 12.96 -9.48
CA LYS A 89 3.25 14.00 -10.13
C LYS A 89 1.88 14.11 -9.46
N GLY A 90 1.51 15.32 -9.05
CA GLY A 90 0.26 15.60 -8.32
C GLY A 90 -1.00 15.34 -9.15
N ASP A 91 -0.93 15.56 -10.46
CA ASP A 91 -2.03 15.29 -11.42
C ASP A 91 -2.36 13.79 -11.59
N LYS A 92 -1.44 12.91 -11.18
CA LYS A 92 -1.64 11.46 -11.16
C LYS A 92 -2.17 10.93 -9.84
N ARG A 93 -2.20 11.76 -8.81
CA ARG A 93 -2.76 11.37 -7.51
C ARG A 93 -4.29 11.47 -7.57
N PRO A 94 -5.01 10.54 -6.93
CA PRO A 94 -6.46 10.62 -6.82
C PRO A 94 -6.92 11.86 -6.04
N GLU A 95 -8.19 12.20 -6.15
CA GLU A 95 -8.84 13.10 -5.19
C GLU A 95 -9.00 12.40 -3.84
N MET A 96 -8.98 13.16 -2.74
CA MET A 96 -9.08 12.55 -1.41
C MET A 96 -10.39 11.77 -1.21
N GLY A 97 -11.49 12.19 -1.85
CA GLY A 97 -12.74 11.43 -1.86
C GLY A 97 -12.66 10.11 -2.65
N GLU A 98 -11.84 10.03 -3.68
CA GLU A 98 -11.57 8.74 -4.37
C GLU A 98 -10.74 7.82 -3.47
N VAL A 99 -9.79 8.38 -2.71
CA VAL A 99 -9.02 7.62 -1.72
C VAL A 99 -9.94 7.03 -0.65
N GLU A 100 -10.86 7.83 -0.10
CA GLU A 100 -11.86 7.39 0.87
C GLU A 100 -12.68 6.22 0.33
N LEU A 101 -13.30 6.36 -0.85
CA LEU A 101 -14.11 5.32 -1.49
C LEU A 101 -13.32 4.02 -1.72
N MET A 102 -12.07 4.11 -2.16
CA MET A 102 -11.23 2.94 -2.40
C MET A 102 -10.84 2.23 -1.11
N LEU A 103 -10.65 2.97 -0.01
CA LEU A 103 -10.38 2.40 1.30
C LEU A 103 -11.62 1.76 1.92
N GLU A 104 -12.81 2.35 1.75
CA GLU A 104 -14.09 1.73 2.12
C GLU A 104 -14.28 0.41 1.36
N PHE A 105 -14.01 0.41 0.06
CA PHE A 105 -14.09 -0.81 -0.74
C PHE A 105 -13.08 -1.89 -0.31
N ALA A 106 -11.85 -1.49 0.05
CA ALA A 106 -10.87 -2.43 0.60
C ALA A 106 -11.34 -3.02 1.95
N LEU A 107 -11.97 -2.20 2.80
CA LEU A 107 -12.55 -2.66 4.07
C LEU A 107 -13.68 -3.66 3.84
N GLU A 108 -14.60 -3.40 2.93
CA GLU A 108 -15.68 -4.33 2.58
C GLU A 108 -15.14 -5.71 2.14
N MET A 109 -14.04 -5.72 1.36
CA MET A 109 -13.38 -6.97 0.96
C MET A 109 -12.84 -7.76 2.17
N GLN A 110 -12.25 -7.06 3.15
CA GLN A 110 -11.78 -7.69 4.37
C GLN A 110 -12.94 -8.23 5.21
N GLU A 111 -13.99 -7.44 5.44
CA GLU A 111 -15.16 -7.85 6.24
C GLU A 111 -15.87 -9.05 5.63
N LYS A 112 -15.97 -9.09 4.30
CA LYS A 112 -16.50 -10.24 3.57
C LYS A 112 -15.64 -11.49 3.79
N ALA A 113 -14.32 -11.37 3.63
CA ALA A 113 -13.40 -12.48 3.83
C ALA A 113 -13.43 -13.00 5.28
N ASP A 114 -13.52 -12.10 6.27
CA ASP A 114 -13.66 -12.44 7.69
C ASP A 114 -14.99 -13.15 7.99
N SER A 115 -16.08 -12.73 7.34
CA SER A 115 -17.40 -13.35 7.49
C SER A 115 -17.45 -14.75 6.88
N GLU A 116 -16.75 -14.98 5.76
CA GLU A 116 -16.64 -16.28 5.08
C GLU A 116 -15.71 -17.25 5.84
N MET A 117 -14.81 -16.75 6.68
CA MET A 117 -13.95 -17.55 7.57
C MET A 117 -14.66 -18.12 8.81
N VAL A 118 -15.91 -17.72 9.11
CA VAL A 118 -16.65 -18.20 10.29
C VAL A 118 -17.04 -19.68 10.18
N ASP A 119 -16.99 -20.26 8.98
CA ASP A 119 -17.07 -21.70 8.78
C ASP A 119 -15.67 -22.26 8.51
N VAL A 120 -14.92 -22.74 9.55
CA VAL A 120 -14.02 -23.94 9.54
C VAL A 120 -13.12 -24.11 10.80
N ASP A 121 -13.26 -25.32 11.39
CA ASP A 121 -12.41 -26.21 12.22
C ASP A 121 -11.80 -25.80 13.62
N PRO A 122 -11.98 -26.62 14.70
CA PRO A 122 -11.42 -26.47 16.07
C PRO A 122 -9.92 -26.23 16.26
N HIS A 123 -9.09 -26.15 15.20
CA HIS A 123 -7.65 -26.00 15.31
C HIS A 123 -7.14 -24.55 15.23
N GLY A 124 -8.00 -23.56 14.94
CA GLY A 124 -7.73 -22.14 15.22
C GLY A 124 -6.59 -21.49 14.43
N GLN A 125 -6.31 -21.98 13.21
CA GLN A 125 -5.28 -21.40 12.34
C GLN A 125 -5.93 -20.88 11.05
N CYS A 126 -6.17 -19.57 10.99
CA CYS A 126 -6.67 -18.90 9.78
C CYS A 126 -5.50 -18.53 8.87
N MET A 127 -5.50 -19.06 7.65
CA MET A 127 -4.55 -18.69 6.58
C MET A 127 -5.38 -18.31 5.36
N TYR A 128 -5.29 -17.07 4.90
CA TYR A 128 -5.69 -16.76 3.52
C TYR A 128 -4.63 -17.39 2.62
N GLY A 129 -5.06 -18.26 1.70
CA GLY A 129 -4.16 -19.06 0.87
C GLY A 129 -3.09 -18.20 0.17
N GLU A 130 -1.90 -18.76 -0.04
CA GLU A 130 -0.83 -18.12 -0.80
C GLU A 130 -1.35 -17.71 -2.19
N VAL A 131 -1.74 -16.45 -2.33
CA VAL A 131 -2.14 -15.91 -3.64
C VAL A 131 -0.87 -15.61 -4.41
N SER A 132 -0.52 -16.52 -5.31
CA SER A 132 0.43 -16.28 -6.38
C SER A 132 -0.13 -15.19 -7.30
N PHE A 133 0.25 -13.93 -7.05
CA PHE A 133 0.03 -12.86 -8.01
C PHE A 133 0.99 -13.05 -9.20
N CYS A 134 0.49 -13.64 -10.28
CA CYS A 134 1.03 -13.33 -11.61
C CYS A 134 0.56 -11.90 -11.95
N ILE A 135 1.43 -10.91 -11.76
CA ILE A 135 1.21 -9.59 -12.37
C ILE A 135 1.37 -9.79 -13.89
N PRO A 136 0.39 -9.39 -14.72
CA PRO A 136 0.61 -9.35 -16.17
C PRO A 136 1.78 -8.41 -16.43
N VAL A 137 2.87 -8.95 -16.98
CA VAL A 137 3.91 -8.14 -17.59
C VAL A 137 3.22 -7.30 -18.66
N SER A 138 3.11 -5.99 -18.42
CA SER A 138 2.69 -5.08 -19.48
C SER A 138 3.68 -5.24 -20.63
N ASP A 139 3.12 -5.67 -21.75
CA ASP A 139 3.80 -5.90 -23.01
C ASP A 139 4.49 -4.58 -23.43
N HIS A 140 5.80 -4.48 -23.22
CA HIS A 140 6.61 -3.47 -23.89
C HIS A 140 6.85 -3.94 -25.33
N GLY A 141 5.82 -3.76 -26.16
CA GLY A 141 5.89 -3.86 -27.60
C GLY A 141 6.19 -2.50 -28.23
N LEU A 142 7.41 -2.37 -28.75
CA LEU A 142 7.94 -1.39 -29.74
C LEU A 142 8.00 0.09 -29.35
#